data_AF-A0A6M0RD16-F1
#
_entry.id   AF-A0A6M0RD16-F1
#
_cell.length_a   1.000
_cell.length_b   1.000
_cell.length_c   1.000
_cell.angle_alpha   90.00
_cell.angle_beta   90.00
_cell.angle_gamma   90.00
#
_symmetry.space_group_name_H-M   'P 1'
#
loop_
_entity.id
_entity.type
_entity.pdbx_description
1 polymer ?
#
loop_
_entity_poly.entity_id
_entity_poly.type
_entity_poly.pdbx_seq_one_letter_code
_entity_poly.pdbx_strand_id
1 'polypeptide(L)'
;MDCLETLTQRAINRSSEIKAINEQLELTAQRQDYAEARQWTNYLTLDPIRLVQNVLGGGDVQRRGLEIASLELDEADLIRQRENQAQQIADDVVGLVLSYEKLGREYELLHSRLQTHLLQVQVMEAQYRTGQGSTSRMLTMWQRTDDMKARCDEKRIGQAQDRRELEILTGADAETQIYPALIGVCGHGDTSTIPRATRDSA
;
A
#
# COMPACT_ATOMS: atom_id res chain seq x y z
N MET A 1 12.39 -3.21 -6.38
CA MET A 1 11.47 -4.15 -5.68
C MET A 1 11.45 -3.84 -4.20
N ASP A 2 12.60 -3.52 -3.59
CA ASP A 2 12.77 -3.26 -2.15
C ASP A 2 11.85 -2.18 -1.56
N CYS A 3 11.46 -1.15 -2.33
CA CYS A 3 10.60 -0.07 -1.82
C CYS A 3 9.16 -0.55 -1.54
N LEU A 4 8.56 -1.32 -2.45
CA LEU A 4 7.19 -1.81 -2.29
C LEU A 4 7.12 -2.78 -1.11
N GLU A 5 8.07 -3.70 -1.02
CA GLU A 5 8.19 -4.63 0.10
C GLU A 5 8.40 -3.92 1.45
N THR A 6 9.17 -2.82 1.46
CA THR A 6 9.35 -2.01 2.67
C THR A 6 8.04 -1.32 3.07
N LEU A 7 7.27 -0.81 2.11
CA LEU A 7 5.98 -0.14 2.38
C LEU A 7 4.94 -1.14 2.89
N THR A 8 4.82 -2.31 2.26
CA THR A 8 3.89 -3.36 2.70
C THR A 8 4.24 -3.84 4.10
N GLN A 9 5.53 -4.12 4.38
CA GLN A 9 5.97 -4.55 5.70
C GLN A 9 5.68 -3.49 6.77
N ARG A 10 5.88 -2.20 6.44
CA ARG A 10 5.59 -1.10 7.36
C ARG A 10 4.09 -0.98 7.65
N ALA A 11 3.23 -1.14 6.64
CA ALA A 11 1.78 -1.15 6.81
C ALA A 11 1.31 -2.32 7.68
N ILE A 12 1.79 -3.53 7.39
CA ILE A 12 1.50 -4.75 8.17
C ILE A 12 1.90 -4.57 9.65
N ASN A 13 3.10 -4.03 9.91
CA ASN A 13 3.59 -3.81 11.28
C ASN A 13 2.78 -2.75 12.05
N ARG A 14 2.12 -1.83 11.35
CA ARG A 14 1.31 -0.78 11.97
C ARG A 14 -0.11 -1.24 12.29
N SER A 15 -0.65 -2.20 11.53
CA SER A 15 -2.03 -2.67 11.68
C SER A 15 -2.33 -3.11 13.12
N SER A 16 -3.33 -2.46 13.73
CA SER A 16 -3.82 -2.82 15.06
C SER A 16 -4.54 -4.17 15.06
N GLU A 17 -5.16 -4.55 13.94
CA GLU A 17 -5.83 -5.85 13.80
C GLU A 17 -4.83 -6.99 13.82
N ILE A 18 -3.73 -6.87 13.06
CA ILE A 18 -2.65 -7.88 13.08
C ILE A 18 -2.02 -7.97 14.47
N LYS A 19 -1.84 -6.84 15.17
CA LYS A 19 -1.37 -6.84 16.56
C LYS A 19 -2.34 -7.58 17.49
N ALA A 20 -3.63 -7.29 17.40
CA ALA A 20 -4.64 -7.97 18.21
C ALA A 20 -4.70 -9.48 17.94
N ILE A 21 -4.56 -9.91 16.67
CA ILE A 21 -4.50 -11.33 16.32
C ILE A 21 -3.22 -11.98 16.89
N ASN A 22 -2.07 -11.31 16.80
CA ASN A 22 -0.82 -11.82 17.38
C ASN A 22 -0.94 -11.98 18.92
N GLU A 23 -1.56 -11.02 19.62
CA GLU A 23 -1.80 -11.11 21.06
C GLU A 23 -2.73 -12.30 21.39
N GLN A 24 -3.76 -12.54 20.58
CA GLN A 24 -4.64 -13.70 20.76
C GLN A 24 -3.91 -15.02 20.52
N LEU A 25 -3.06 -15.11 19.49
CA LEU A 25 -2.22 -16.28 19.23
C LEU A 25 -1.31 -16.59 20.42
N GLU A 26 -0.68 -15.56 21.01
CA GLU A 26 0.17 -15.74 22.20
C GLU A 26 -0.64 -16.27 23.40
N LEU A 27 -1.84 -15.74 23.62
CA LEU A 27 -2.73 -16.23 24.69
C LEU A 27 -3.21 -17.66 24.45
N THR A 28 -3.52 -18.03 23.21
CA THR A 28 -3.94 -19.38 22.85
C THR A 28 -2.79 -20.38 23.04
N ALA A 29 -1.57 -20.03 22.63
CA ALA A 29 -0.38 -20.85 22.85
C ALA A 29 -0.11 -21.08 24.35
N GLN A 30 -0.21 -20.03 25.18
CA GLN A 30 -0.07 -20.17 26.65
C GLN A 30 -1.13 -21.09 27.27
N ARG A 31 -2.37 -21.05 26.76
CA ARG A 31 -3.44 -21.93 27.22
C ARG A 31 -3.20 -23.38 26.84
N GLN A 32 -2.69 -23.62 25.62
CA GLN A 32 -2.32 -24.95 25.18
C GLN A 32 -1.19 -25.54 26.04
N ASP A 33 -0.08 -24.80 26.22
CA ASP A 33 1.04 -25.23 27.07
C ASP A 33 0.58 -25.58 28.48
N TYR A 34 -0.32 -24.77 29.04
CA TYR A 34 -0.90 -25.01 30.36
C TYR A 34 -1.81 -26.24 30.42
N ALA A 35 -2.63 -26.45 29.39
CA ALA A 35 -3.51 -27.62 29.28
C ALA A 35 -2.68 -28.91 29.15
N GLU A 36 -1.63 -28.89 28.32
CA GLU A 36 -0.66 -29.98 28.14
C GLU A 36 0.10 -30.28 29.44
N ALA A 37 0.66 -29.26 30.09
CA ALA A 37 1.42 -29.41 31.34
C ALA A 37 0.59 -29.98 32.50
N ARG A 38 -0.75 -29.96 32.40
CA ARG A 38 -1.65 -30.50 33.43
C ARG A 38 -2.33 -31.80 33.07
N GLN A 39 -2.04 -32.40 31.91
CA GLN A 39 -2.65 -33.67 31.52
C GLN A 39 -2.51 -34.76 32.59
N TRP A 40 -1.38 -34.76 33.30
CA TRP A 40 -1.10 -35.69 34.40
C TRP A 40 -2.11 -35.62 35.57
N THR A 41 -2.75 -34.45 35.80
CA THR A 41 -3.72 -34.27 36.90
C THR A 41 -5.01 -35.06 36.69
N ASN A 42 -5.32 -35.48 35.45
CA ASN A 42 -6.47 -36.36 35.18
C ASN A 42 -6.31 -37.75 35.83
N TYR A 43 -5.09 -38.13 36.20
CA TYR A 43 -4.81 -39.41 36.86
C TYR A 43 -4.78 -39.31 38.40
N LEU A 44 -4.94 -38.11 38.97
CA LEU A 44 -4.94 -37.86 40.43
C LEU A 44 -6.35 -37.87 41.06
N THR A 45 -7.17 -38.87 40.75
CA THR A 45 -8.54 -38.97 41.31
C THR A 45 -8.63 -40.01 42.42
N LEU A 46 -9.34 -39.67 43.51
CA LEU A 46 -9.63 -40.56 44.64
C LEU A 46 -10.83 -41.50 44.36
N ASP A 47 -11.54 -41.29 43.26
CA ASP A 47 -12.67 -42.12 42.82
C ASP A 47 -12.16 -43.26 41.91
N PRO A 48 -12.26 -44.54 42.33
CA PRO A 48 -11.74 -45.67 41.59
C PRO A 48 -12.44 -45.90 40.24
N ILE A 49 -13.72 -45.53 40.11
CA ILE A 49 -14.46 -45.66 38.84
C ILE A 49 -13.91 -44.67 37.81
N ARG A 50 -13.65 -43.43 38.24
CA ARG A 50 -13.07 -42.39 37.37
C ARG A 50 -11.64 -42.70 36.96
N LEU A 51 -10.85 -43.31 37.85
CA LEU A 51 -9.48 -43.72 37.51
C LEU A 51 -9.48 -44.74 36.38
N VAL A 52 -10.32 -45.79 36.47
CA VAL A 52 -10.45 -46.81 35.42
C VAL A 52 -10.94 -46.20 34.11
N GLN A 53 -11.91 -45.27 34.17
CA GLN A 53 -12.39 -44.55 32.99
C GLN A 53 -11.26 -43.73 32.33
N ASN A 54 -10.47 -42.98 33.10
CA ASN A 54 -9.37 -42.15 32.59
C ASN A 54 -8.20 -42.99 32.04
N VAL A 55 -7.91 -44.15 32.63
CA VAL A 55 -6.87 -45.09 32.15
C VAL A 55 -7.29 -45.76 30.83
N LEU A 56 -8.58 -46.08 30.68
CA LEU A 56 -9.14 -46.61 29.43
C LEU A 56 -9.37 -45.51 28.37
N GLY A 57 -8.89 -44.28 28.62
CA GLY A 57 -8.99 -43.16 27.69
C GLY A 57 -10.36 -42.47 27.64
N GLY A 58 -11.29 -42.83 28.51
CA GLY A 58 -12.60 -42.18 28.66
C GLY A 58 -12.61 -41.08 29.71
N GLY A 59 -13.73 -40.35 29.83
CA GLY A 59 -13.94 -39.39 30.92
C GLY A 59 -13.17 -38.07 30.76
N ASP A 60 -12.39 -37.70 31.77
CA ASP A 60 -11.74 -36.38 31.88
C ASP A 60 -10.56 -36.25 30.89
N VAL A 61 -9.89 -37.35 30.55
CA VAL A 61 -8.81 -37.39 29.55
C VAL A 61 -9.33 -37.05 28.15
N GLN A 62 -10.48 -37.62 27.75
CA GLN A 62 -11.10 -37.35 26.45
C GLN A 62 -11.60 -35.91 26.34
N ARG A 63 -12.20 -35.36 27.43
CA ARG A 63 -12.63 -33.96 27.48
C ARG A 63 -11.47 -32.99 27.27
N ARG A 64 -10.32 -33.23 27.89
CA ARG A 64 -9.14 -32.38 27.69
C ARG A 64 -8.51 -32.55 26.32
N GLY A 65 -8.50 -33.76 25.77
CA GLY A 65 -8.05 -33.98 24.39
C GLY A 65 -8.90 -33.19 23.38
N LEU A 66 -10.21 -33.12 23.60
CA LEU A 66 -11.10 -32.27 22.80
C LEU A 66 -10.85 -30.77 23.01
N GLU A 67 -10.56 -30.35 24.25
CA GLU A 67 -10.22 -28.96 24.57
C GLU A 67 -8.92 -28.52 23.86
N ILE A 68 -7.86 -29.34 23.93
CA ILE A 68 -6.60 -29.06 23.23
C ILE A 68 -6.83 -29.02 21.71
N ALA A 69 -7.55 -30.00 21.15
CA ALA A 69 -7.87 -30.00 19.72
C ALA A 69 -8.70 -28.78 19.30
N SER A 70 -9.60 -28.27 20.16
CA SER A 70 -10.32 -27.02 19.88
C SER A 70 -9.40 -25.79 19.90
N LEU A 71 -8.42 -25.76 20.82
CA LEU A 71 -7.43 -24.67 20.87
C LEU A 71 -6.53 -24.68 19.62
N GLU A 72 -6.12 -25.86 19.13
CA GLU A 72 -5.35 -26.00 17.88
C GLU A 72 -6.14 -25.50 16.66
N LEU A 73 -7.45 -25.78 16.62
CA LEU A 73 -8.34 -25.28 15.56
C LEU A 73 -8.48 -23.75 15.63
N ASP A 74 -8.67 -23.20 16.83
CA ASP A 74 -8.76 -21.76 17.05
C ASP A 74 -7.45 -21.05 16.64
N GLU A 75 -6.29 -21.64 16.96
CA GLU A 75 -4.98 -21.15 16.52
C GLU A 75 -4.88 -21.15 14.99
N ALA A 76 -5.24 -22.25 14.34
CA ALA A 76 -5.19 -22.35 12.88
C ALA A 76 -6.10 -21.30 12.20
N ASP A 77 -7.28 -21.04 12.78
CA ASP A 77 -8.18 -20.02 12.25
C ASP A 77 -7.65 -18.58 12.48
N LEU A 78 -7.01 -18.31 13.61
CA LEU A 78 -6.34 -17.03 13.86
C LEU A 78 -5.15 -16.80 12.90
N ILE A 79 -4.36 -17.84 12.62
CA ILE A 79 -3.27 -17.76 11.63
C ILE A 79 -3.83 -17.42 10.25
N ARG A 80 -4.89 -18.11 9.80
CA ARG A 80 -5.55 -17.80 8.52
C ARG A 80 -6.08 -16.37 8.48
N GLN A 81 -6.71 -15.90 9.56
CA GLN A 81 -7.19 -14.52 9.64
C GLN A 81 -6.04 -13.52 9.52
N ARG A 82 -4.92 -13.76 10.21
CA ARG A 82 -3.71 -12.94 10.10
C ARG A 82 -3.18 -12.88 8.67
N GLU A 83 -3.06 -14.03 8.00
CA GLU A 83 -2.59 -14.11 6.62
C GLU A 83 -3.51 -13.36 5.65
N ASN A 84 -4.82 -13.55 5.79
CA ASN A 84 -5.82 -12.84 4.99
C ASN A 84 -5.73 -11.32 5.19
N GLN A 85 -5.57 -10.86 6.43
CA GLN A 85 -5.41 -9.44 6.73
C GLN A 85 -4.11 -8.87 6.19
N ALA A 86 -3.00 -9.61 6.31
CA ALA A 86 -1.72 -9.20 5.74
C ALA A 86 -1.79 -9.11 4.21
N GLN A 87 -2.49 -10.05 3.57
CA GLN A 87 -2.69 -10.04 2.12
C GLN A 87 -3.55 -8.86 1.68
N GLN A 88 -4.66 -8.56 2.39
CA GLN A 88 -5.50 -7.40 2.09
C GLN A 88 -4.70 -6.09 2.17
N ILE A 89 -3.92 -5.91 3.24
CA ILE A 89 -3.05 -4.74 3.38
C ILE A 89 -2.03 -4.66 2.24
N ALA A 90 -1.44 -5.79 1.83
CA ALA A 90 -0.50 -5.83 0.72
C ALA A 90 -1.16 -5.44 -0.61
N ASP A 91 -2.36 -5.97 -0.88
CA ASP A 91 -3.14 -5.65 -2.08
C ASP A 91 -3.53 -4.17 -2.13
N ASP A 92 -3.94 -3.58 -0.99
CA ASP A 92 -4.27 -2.15 -0.87
C ASP A 92 -3.05 -1.27 -1.16
N VAL A 93 -1.89 -1.59 -0.58
CA VAL A 93 -0.64 -0.85 -0.84
C VAL A 93 -0.24 -0.92 -2.32
N VAL A 94 -0.30 -2.11 -2.92
CA VAL A 94 -0.02 -2.29 -4.35
C VAL A 94 -1.00 -1.50 -5.20
N GLY A 95 -2.29 -1.57 -4.89
CA GLY A 95 -3.35 -0.86 -5.60
C GLY A 95 -3.13 0.66 -5.59
N LEU A 96 -2.81 1.23 -4.43
CA LEU A 96 -2.54 2.66 -4.28
C LEU A 96 -1.28 3.11 -5.03
N VAL A 97 -0.19 2.34 -4.98
CA VAL A 97 1.04 2.65 -5.72
C VAL A 97 0.79 2.62 -7.23
N LEU A 98 0.09 1.60 -7.73
CA LEU A 98 -0.25 1.50 -9.14
C LEU A 98 -1.18 2.62 -9.60
N SER A 99 -2.15 3.01 -8.77
CA SER A 99 -3.01 4.17 -9.02
C SER A 99 -2.21 5.47 -9.10
N TYR A 100 -1.31 5.70 -8.14
CA TYR A 100 -0.44 6.86 -8.10
C TYR A 100 0.43 6.98 -9.38
N GLU A 101 1.07 5.88 -9.80
CA GLU A 101 1.88 5.86 -11.02
C GLU A 101 1.03 6.04 -12.28
N LYS A 102 -0.16 5.44 -12.33
CA LYS A 102 -1.09 5.59 -13.45
C LYS A 102 -1.53 7.05 -13.60
N LEU A 103 -1.97 7.68 -12.51
CA LEU A 103 -2.37 9.08 -12.50
C LEU A 103 -1.21 10.01 -12.89
N GLY A 104 0.02 9.67 -12.49
CA GLY A 104 1.24 10.40 -12.89
C GLY A 104 1.47 10.36 -14.40
N ARG A 105 1.41 9.16 -14.99
CA ARG A 105 1.53 9.00 -16.45
C ARG A 105 0.41 9.72 -17.21
N GLU A 106 -0.83 9.65 -16.71
CA GLU A 106 -1.95 10.39 -17.29
C GLU A 106 -1.75 11.91 -17.19
N TYR A 107 -1.25 12.40 -16.06
CA TYR A 107 -0.91 13.80 -15.84
C TYR A 107 0.17 14.27 -16.83
N GLU A 108 1.29 13.54 -16.94
CA GLU A 108 2.39 13.91 -17.85
C GLU A 108 1.93 14.01 -19.31
N LEU A 109 1.12 13.04 -19.76
CA LEU A 109 0.55 13.05 -21.10
C LEU A 109 -0.38 14.25 -21.32
N LEU A 110 -1.27 14.53 -20.36
CA LEU A 110 -2.16 15.70 -20.42
C LEU A 110 -1.39 17.01 -20.37
N HIS A 111 -0.35 17.08 -19.54
CA HIS A 111 0.47 18.26 -19.38
C HIS A 111 1.26 18.58 -20.66
N SER A 112 1.85 17.58 -21.30
CA SER A 112 2.53 17.74 -22.60
C SER A 112 1.57 18.26 -23.69
N ARG A 113 0.33 17.72 -23.73
CA ARG A 113 -0.72 18.21 -24.63
C ARG A 113 -1.12 19.65 -24.32
N LEU A 114 -1.25 20.00 -23.04
CA LEU A 114 -1.55 21.36 -22.60
C LEU A 114 -0.43 22.33 -23.00
N GLN A 115 0.84 21.97 -22.82
CA GLN A 115 1.97 22.82 -23.24
C GLN A 115 1.94 23.09 -24.75
N THR A 116 1.69 22.04 -25.55
CA THR A 116 1.53 22.19 -27.01
C THR A 116 0.36 23.11 -27.36
N HIS A 117 -0.78 22.93 -26.68
CA HIS A 117 -1.97 23.78 -26.87
C HIS A 117 -1.70 25.24 -26.48
N LEU A 118 -0.96 25.50 -25.40
CA LEU A 118 -0.60 26.86 -24.98
C LEU A 118 0.26 27.58 -26.03
N LEU A 119 1.17 26.87 -26.70
CA LEU A 119 1.92 27.44 -27.83
C LEU A 119 0.99 27.81 -28.99
N GLN A 120 -0.01 26.96 -29.29
CA GLN A 120 -1.02 27.28 -30.31
C GLN A 120 -1.88 28.49 -29.92
N VAL A 121 -2.27 28.60 -28.64
CA VAL A 121 -2.99 29.75 -28.10
C VAL A 121 -2.17 31.03 -28.32
N GLN A 122 -0.86 31.02 -28.03
CA GLN A 122 0.01 32.19 -28.22
C GLN A 122 0.07 32.66 -29.68
N VAL A 123 0.19 31.72 -30.63
CA VAL A 123 0.19 32.04 -32.07
C VAL A 123 -1.16 32.63 -32.49
N MET A 124 -2.26 32.02 -32.05
CA MET A 124 -3.60 32.51 -32.34
C MET A 124 -3.88 33.88 -31.73
N GLU A 125 -3.37 34.13 -30.51
CA GLU A 125 -3.51 35.43 -29.86
C GLU A 125 -2.75 36.52 -30.62
N ALA A 126 -1.56 36.23 -31.14
CA ALA A 126 -0.83 37.17 -31.99
C ALA A 126 -1.64 37.53 -33.26
N GLN A 127 -2.26 36.54 -33.92
CA GLN A 127 -3.14 36.76 -35.08
C GLN A 127 -4.40 37.55 -34.71
N TYR A 128 -4.98 37.28 -33.54
CA TYR A 128 -6.16 38.01 -33.06
C TYR A 128 -5.85 39.48 -32.82
N ARG A 129 -4.69 39.78 -32.20
CA ARG A 129 -4.22 41.15 -31.94
C ARG A 129 -3.94 41.96 -33.21
N THR A 130 -3.58 41.31 -34.30
CA THR A 130 -3.39 41.96 -35.62
C THR A 130 -4.70 42.06 -36.44
N GLY A 131 -5.84 41.67 -35.85
CA GLY A 131 -7.15 41.74 -36.50
C GLY A 131 -7.45 40.58 -37.46
N GLN A 132 -6.60 39.56 -37.51
CA GLN A 132 -6.73 38.42 -38.43
C GLN A 132 -7.44 37.20 -37.80
N GLY A 133 -8.18 37.38 -36.70
CA GLY A 133 -8.87 36.31 -35.98
C GLY A 133 -10.28 36.69 -35.49
N SER A 134 -11.09 35.69 -35.12
CA SER A 134 -12.42 35.92 -34.56
C SER A 134 -12.42 35.76 -33.02
N THR A 135 -13.15 36.64 -32.34
CA THR A 135 -13.31 36.59 -30.87
C THR A 135 -13.92 35.26 -30.41
N SER A 136 -14.89 34.72 -31.15
CA SER A 136 -15.51 33.42 -30.83
C SER A 136 -14.52 32.26 -30.84
N ARG A 137 -13.57 32.26 -31.79
CA ARG A 137 -12.51 31.26 -31.87
C ARG A 137 -11.53 31.40 -30.70
N MET A 138 -11.20 32.64 -30.30
CA MET A 138 -10.33 32.88 -29.15
C MET A 138 -10.96 32.41 -27.84
N LEU A 139 -12.24 32.72 -27.62
CA LEU A 139 -12.99 32.26 -26.45
C LEU A 139 -13.03 30.72 -26.36
N THR A 140 -13.24 30.05 -27.49
CA THR A 140 -13.22 28.58 -27.57
C THR A 140 -11.84 28.02 -27.20
N MET A 141 -10.77 28.67 -27.65
CA MET A 141 -9.39 28.26 -27.32
C MET A 141 -9.08 28.42 -25.83
N TRP A 142 -9.53 29.50 -25.20
CA TRP A 142 -9.38 29.71 -23.75
C TRP A 142 -10.19 28.72 -22.94
N GLN A 143 -11.47 28.52 -23.27
CA GLN A 143 -12.31 27.54 -22.59
C GLN A 143 -11.67 26.14 -22.62
N ARG A 144 -11.18 25.72 -23.80
CA ARG A 144 -10.46 24.44 -23.94
C ARG A 144 -9.17 24.39 -23.11
N THR A 145 -8.49 25.53 -22.93
CA THR A 145 -7.29 25.61 -22.09
C THR A 145 -7.65 25.38 -20.62
N ASP A 146 -8.72 26.01 -20.16
CA ASP A 146 -9.20 25.89 -18.78
C ASP A 146 -9.68 24.45 -18.50
N ASP A 147 -10.39 23.82 -19.44
CA ASP A 147 -10.79 22.41 -19.34
C ASP A 147 -9.57 21.48 -19.23
N MET A 148 -8.52 21.72 -20.02
CA MET A 148 -7.28 20.92 -19.96
C MET A 148 -6.53 21.13 -18.65
N LYS A 149 -6.47 22.36 -18.14
CA LYS A 149 -5.87 22.66 -16.83
C LYS A 149 -6.63 21.96 -15.71
N ALA A 150 -7.96 22.06 -15.70
CA ALA A 150 -8.81 21.41 -14.71
C ALA A 150 -8.58 19.89 -14.69
N ARG A 151 -8.47 19.25 -15.85
CA ARG A 151 -8.11 17.83 -15.97
C ARG A 151 -6.72 17.50 -15.44
N CYS A 152 -5.73 18.36 -15.67
CA CYS A 152 -4.39 18.18 -15.08
C CYS A 152 -4.45 18.27 -13.55
N ASP A 153 -5.18 19.25 -13.03
CA ASP A 153 -5.35 19.44 -11.59
C ASP A 153 -6.08 18.27 -10.95
N GLU A 154 -7.12 17.73 -11.59
CA GLU A 154 -7.82 16.51 -11.14
C GLU A 154 -6.85 15.33 -10.95
N LYS A 155 -5.98 15.07 -11.93
CA LYS A 155 -4.99 13.97 -11.83
C LYS A 155 -3.98 14.21 -10.73
N ARG A 156 -3.51 15.45 -10.57
CA ARG A 156 -2.57 15.83 -9.51
C ARG A 156 -3.21 15.70 -8.12
N ILE A 157 -4.47 16.10 -7.97
CA ILE A 157 -5.23 15.95 -6.72
C ILE A 157 -5.40 14.46 -6.39
N GLY A 158 -5.74 13.63 -7.38
CA GLY A 158 -5.81 12.18 -7.23
C GLY A 158 -4.49 11.58 -6.72
N GLN A 159 -3.36 11.92 -7.34
CA GLN A 159 -2.04 11.48 -6.85
C GLN A 159 -1.76 11.91 -5.41
N ALA A 160 -2.13 13.14 -5.05
CA ALA A 160 -1.96 13.63 -3.69
C ALA A 160 -2.89 12.92 -2.69
N GLN A 161 -4.03 12.39 -3.13
CA GLN A 161 -4.90 11.56 -2.32
C GLN A 161 -4.30 10.16 -2.12
N ASP A 162 -3.89 9.49 -3.20
CA ASP A 162 -3.27 8.14 -3.12
C ASP A 162 -2.03 8.17 -2.22
N ARG A 163 -1.21 9.22 -2.35
CA ARG A 163 -0.05 9.42 -1.47
C ARG A 163 -0.44 9.58 -0.01
N ARG A 164 -1.45 10.39 0.31
CA ARG A 164 -1.91 10.57 1.70
C ARG A 164 -2.45 9.27 2.29
N GLU A 165 -3.13 8.48 1.49
CA GLU A 165 -3.65 7.18 1.92
C GLU A 165 -2.51 6.18 2.22
N LEU A 166 -1.48 6.15 1.36
CA LEU A 166 -0.25 5.40 1.62
C LEU A 166 0.47 5.87 2.90
N GLU A 167 0.54 7.18 3.14
CA GLU A 167 1.13 7.76 4.36
C GLU A 167 0.35 7.31 5.60
N ILE A 168 -0.99 7.28 5.54
CA ILE A 168 -1.85 6.81 6.65
C ILE A 168 -1.63 5.32 6.93
N LEU A 169 -1.63 4.48 5.88
CA LEU A 169 -1.48 3.03 6.01
C LEU A 169 -0.09 2.64 6.54
N THR A 170 0.95 3.30 6.05
CA THR A 170 2.33 2.99 6.43
C THR A 170 2.78 3.74 7.68
N GLY A 171 2.12 4.83 8.06
CA GLY A 171 2.61 5.71 9.12
C GLY A 171 3.92 6.40 8.77
N ALA A 172 4.22 6.54 7.47
CA ALA A 172 5.33 7.35 7.00
C ALA A 172 4.93 8.83 7.17
N ASP A 173 5.06 9.33 8.39
CA ASP A 173 4.96 10.77 8.62
C ASP A 173 6.05 11.47 7.79
N ALA A 174 5.80 12.72 7.42
CA ALA A 174 6.59 13.56 6.52
C ALA A 174 8.09 13.76 6.87
N GLU A 175 8.63 13.05 7.86
CA GLU A 175 10.05 13.01 8.24
C GLU A 175 10.91 12.13 7.33
N THR A 176 10.31 11.19 6.59
CA THR A 176 10.98 10.72 5.37
C THR A 176 10.76 11.78 4.31
N GLN A 177 11.68 12.76 4.24
CA GLN A 177 12.07 13.34 2.97
C GLN A 177 12.38 12.17 2.04
N ILE A 178 11.36 11.66 1.36
CA ILE A 178 11.53 10.93 0.12
C ILE A 178 12.11 12.00 -0.80
N TYR A 179 13.44 11.98 -0.86
CA TYR A 179 14.23 12.72 -1.82
C TYR A 179 13.47 12.77 -3.15
N PRO A 180 13.35 13.94 -3.80
CA PRO A 180 12.84 13.99 -5.18
C PRO A 180 13.73 13.22 -6.18
N ALA A 181 14.78 12.54 -5.72
CA ALA A 181 15.69 11.72 -6.52
C ALA A 181 15.25 10.27 -6.76
N LEU A 182 14.30 9.70 -6.00
CA LEU A 182 13.94 8.26 -6.18
C LEU A 182 12.71 8.01 -7.05
N ILE A 183 11.92 9.04 -7.35
CA ILE A 183 10.85 8.98 -8.36
C ILE A 183 11.39 9.46 -9.74
N GLY A 184 12.61 10.00 -9.80
CA GLY A 184 13.22 10.56 -11.01
C GLY A 184 14.33 9.73 -11.69
N VAL A 185 14.66 8.53 -11.20
CA VAL A 185 15.76 7.70 -11.77
C VAL A 185 15.23 6.37 -12.28
N CYS A 186 14.29 6.45 -13.21
CA CYS A 186 13.98 5.37 -14.14
C CYS A 186 13.91 5.97 -15.56
N GLY A 187 14.99 6.58 -16.04
CA GLY A 187 15.04 7.07 -17.41
C GLY A 187 16.14 8.08 -17.74
N HIS A 188 17.42 7.67 -17.71
CA HIS A 188 18.45 8.23 -18.61
C HIS A 188 19.67 7.30 -18.68
N GLY A 189 19.60 6.30 -19.57
CA GLY A 189 20.78 5.80 -20.24
C GLY A 189 20.87 6.54 -21.57
N ASP A 190 21.78 7.52 -21.65
CA ASP A 190 22.63 7.78 -22.82
C ASP A 190 23.46 9.04 -22.56
N THR A 191 24.63 8.83 -21.96
CA THR A 191 25.72 9.80 -21.96
C THR A 191 26.47 9.67 -23.29
N SER A 192 25.99 10.36 -24.32
CA SER A 192 26.80 10.70 -25.48
C SER A 192 27.52 12.02 -25.19
N THR A 193 28.74 11.90 -24.66
CA THR A 193 29.73 12.97 -24.51
C THR A 193 30.08 13.58 -25.88
N ILE A 194 29.73 14.85 -26.10
CA ILE A 194 30.32 15.67 -27.18
C ILE A 194 31.29 16.66 -26.51
N PRO A 195 32.61 16.60 -26.75
CA PRO A 195 33.53 17.62 -26.28
C PRO A 195 33.39 18.89 -27.12
N ARG A 196 33.11 20.00 -26.43
CA ARG A 196 33.04 21.36 -26.96
C ARG A 196 34.47 21.91 -27.09
N ALA A 197 34.94 22.09 -28.33
CA ALA A 197 36.21 22.77 -28.60
C ALA A 197 36.14 24.23 -28.14
N THR A 198 37.15 24.62 -27.37
CA THR A 198 37.39 25.97 -26.89
C THR A 198 37.73 26.90 -28.05
N ARG A 199 37.10 28.07 -28.06
CA ARG A 199 37.38 29.15 -29.01
C ARG A 199 38.40 30.06 -28.32
N ASP A 200 39.68 29.84 -28.62
CA ASP A 200 40.73 30.76 -28.21
C ASP A 200 40.78 31.97 -29.13
N SER A 201 40.99 33.09 -28.47
CA SER A 201 41.09 34.46 -28.97
C SER A 201 42.42 34.68 -29.71
N ALA A 202 42.35 35.29 -30.89
CA ALA A 202 43.40 36.12 -31.49
C ALA A 202 42.74 37.11 -32.45
#